data_AF-A0A7S4WBQ6-F1
#
_entry.id   AF-A0A7S4WBQ6-F1
#
_cell.length_a   1.000
_cell.length_b   1.000
_cell.length_c   1.000
_cell.angle_alpha   90.00
_cell.angle_beta   90.00
_cell.angle_gamma   90.00
#
_symmetry.space_group_name_H-M   'P 1'
#
loop_
_entity.id
_entity.type
_entity.pdbx_description
1 polymer ?
#
loop_
_entity_poly.entity_id
_entity_poly.type
_entity_poly.pdbx_seq_one_letter_code
_entity_poly.pdbx_strand_id
1 'polypeptide(L)'
;GYCKVRLKAFELRQLVRPLRTLQYPCNWTGLSMLFDLARRSGLLSVLLVLAGASEEACEARTSDVQSLLQSSQSLERATRTSSRSSQLVNRLLAEIGERSGQTPELDVLFHDLDQLLRDKGQKVWEGHTTASGSLALQTAQYDTWARSPSSRTICETGFNAGHSALRFLAQSRARLVEFDIGQHPYAKLAAKFLQDRFPGRLLNVWGDSRVTLPRYHQDHPDMMCDIIVVDGGHSYDVAMSDLKSFAKMAAPGSILTIDDTPCISSWCEGPTKAWQELVELGCIEQSREVPMGSDRGFTVGRYTPCAHLA
;
A
#
# COMPACT_ATOMS: atom_id res chain seq x y z
N GLY A 1 38.24 27.09 -21.12
CA GLY A 1 37.56 26.88 -22.42
C GLY A 1 36.07 26.72 -22.17
N TYR A 2 35.21 27.38 -22.95
CA TYR A 2 33.76 27.31 -22.76
C TYR A 2 33.19 26.03 -23.39
N CYS A 3 32.43 25.25 -22.63
CA CYS A 3 31.75 24.06 -23.13
C CYS A 3 30.33 24.44 -23.61
N LYS A 4 30.02 24.20 -24.89
CA LYS A 4 28.70 24.43 -25.49
C LYS A 4 27.93 23.11 -25.50
N VAL A 5 26.92 22.97 -24.64
CA VAL A 5 26.01 21.82 -24.66
C VAL A 5 24.71 22.23 -25.37
N ARG A 6 24.37 21.56 -26.48
CA ARG A 6 23.06 21.64 -27.14
C ARG A 6 22.23 20.43 -26.70
N LEU A 7 21.20 20.66 -25.90
CA LEU A 7 20.15 19.68 -25.64
C LEU A 7 19.16 19.66 -26.82
N LYS A 8 18.98 18.51 -27.46
CA LYS A 8 17.85 18.28 -28.37
C LYS A 8 16.59 18.08 -27.51
N ALA A 9 15.60 18.94 -27.68
CA ALA A 9 14.30 18.81 -27.05
C ALA A 9 13.52 17.65 -27.69
N PHE A 10 13.15 16.65 -26.88
CA PHE A 10 12.06 15.72 -27.18
C PHE A 10 10.80 16.28 -26.47
N GLU A 11 9.65 16.22 -27.14
CA GLU A 11 8.51 17.11 -26.94
C GLU A 11 7.86 17.07 -25.54
N LEU A 12 7.89 18.21 -24.84
CA LEU A 12 6.92 18.63 -23.84
C LEU A 12 6.64 20.11 -24.07
N ARG A 13 5.86 20.42 -25.11
CA ARG A 13 5.27 21.75 -25.29
C ARG A 13 3.99 21.79 -24.48
N GLN A 14 4.00 22.48 -23.34
CA GLN A 14 2.94 23.33 -22.79
C GLN A 14 3.25 23.57 -21.31
N LEU A 15 4.21 24.46 -21.03
CA LEU A 15 4.37 25.31 -19.85
C LEU A 15 5.85 25.75 -19.77
N VAL A 16 6.07 27.06 -19.66
CA VAL A 16 7.35 27.78 -19.46
C VAL A 16 8.00 28.36 -20.74
N ARG A 17 8.08 29.70 -20.76
CA ARG A 17 8.73 30.56 -21.77
C ARG A 17 10.27 30.38 -21.79
N PRO A 18 10.98 30.71 -22.88
CA PRO A 18 12.40 30.38 -23.03
C PRO A 18 13.27 31.17 -22.06
N LEU A 19 14.01 30.46 -21.20
CA LEU A 19 15.07 31.03 -20.38
C LEU A 19 16.27 31.35 -21.28
N ARG A 20 16.68 32.63 -21.27
CA ARG A 20 17.93 33.09 -21.89
C ARG A 20 19.12 32.39 -21.23
N THR A 21 20.11 32.03 -22.05
CA THR A 21 21.43 31.56 -21.61
C THR A 21 22.03 32.53 -20.60
N LEU A 22 22.18 32.09 -19.35
CA LEU A 22 22.98 32.76 -18.33
C LEU A 22 24.29 31.99 -18.15
N GLN A 23 25.41 32.68 -18.35
CA GLN A 23 26.75 32.20 -17.99
C GLN A 23 27.06 32.66 -16.57
N TYR A 24 27.47 31.74 -15.69
CA TYR A 24 28.04 32.09 -14.38
C TYR A 24 29.37 31.35 -14.16
N PRO A 25 30.35 31.99 -13.50
CA PRO A 25 31.59 31.34 -13.08
C PRO A 25 31.34 30.41 -11.89
N CYS A 26 32.02 29.26 -11.86
CA CYS A 26 31.97 28.31 -10.76
C CYS A 26 32.63 28.89 -9.50
N ASN A 27 31.86 29.63 -8.69
CA ASN A 27 32.20 29.95 -7.30
C ASN A 27 30.98 29.63 -6.40
N TRP A 28 31.27 29.25 -5.15
CA TRP A 28 30.41 28.61 -4.15
C TRP A 28 29.09 29.32 -3.73
N THR A 29 28.69 30.41 -4.38
CA THR A 29 27.43 31.11 -4.13
C THR A 29 26.25 30.61 -4.99
N GLY A 30 26.49 29.76 -6.00
CA GLY A 30 25.45 29.21 -6.87
C GLY A 30 24.60 28.09 -6.25
N LEU A 31 25.09 27.39 -5.23
CA LEU A 31 24.37 26.26 -4.62
C LEU A 31 23.17 26.69 -3.78
N SER A 32 23.22 27.86 -3.12
CA SER A 32 22.10 28.30 -2.27
C SER A 32 20.88 28.73 -3.09
N MET A 33 21.09 29.33 -4.27
CA MET A 33 20.01 29.71 -5.19
C MET A 33 19.32 28.51 -5.84
N LEU A 34 20.07 27.45 -6.17
CA LEU A 34 19.50 26.21 -6.70
C LEU A 34 18.69 25.46 -5.63
N PHE A 35 19.12 25.49 -4.37
CA PHE A 35 18.35 24.98 -3.24
C PHE A 35 17.03 25.74 -3.06
N ASP A 36 17.04 27.08 -3.12
CA ASP A 36 15.82 27.88 -2.97
C ASP A 36 14.83 27.74 -4.14
N LEU A 37 15.34 27.54 -5.37
CA LEU A 37 14.48 27.27 -6.53
C LEU A 37 13.86 25.87 -6.48
N ALA A 38 14.62 24.85 -6.03
CA ALA A 38 14.15 23.48 -5.86
C ALA A 38 13.14 23.34 -4.71
N ARG A 39 13.31 24.12 -3.63
CA ARG A 39 12.37 24.19 -2.49
C ARG A 39 11.00 24.74 -2.90
N ARG A 40 10.96 25.60 -3.91
CA ARG A 40 9.72 26.23 -4.40
C ARG A 40 9.00 25.44 -5.50
N SER A 41 9.61 24.40 -6.05
CA SER A 41 9.09 23.66 -7.22
C SER A 41 8.84 22.16 -6.99
N GLY A 42 9.07 21.64 -5.77
CA GLY A 42 8.65 20.28 -5.39
C GLY A 42 9.47 19.12 -5.99
N LEU A 43 10.61 19.41 -6.64
CA LEU A 43 11.47 18.43 -7.32
C LEU A 43 12.68 18.01 -6.46
N LEU A 44 12.42 17.54 -5.23
CA LEU A 44 13.50 17.10 -4.32
C LEU A 44 14.15 15.77 -4.76
N SER A 45 13.44 14.94 -5.53
CA SER A 45 13.87 13.61 -5.97
C SER A 45 15.04 13.61 -6.97
N VAL A 46 15.32 14.75 -7.61
CA VAL A 46 16.41 14.87 -8.61
C VAL A 46 17.75 15.26 -7.95
N LEU A 47 17.72 15.86 -6.76
CA LEU A 47 18.96 16.33 -6.09
C LEU A 47 19.76 15.20 -5.42
N LEU A 48 19.11 14.13 -4.97
CA LEU A 48 19.80 12.99 -4.33
C LEU A 48 20.65 12.17 -5.33
N VAL A 49 20.24 12.15 -6.60
CA VAL A 49 21.03 11.50 -7.67
C VAL A 49 22.29 12.30 -8.01
N LEU A 50 22.29 13.61 -7.78
CA LEU A 50 23.43 14.49 -8.11
C LEU A 50 24.38 14.73 -6.92
N ALA A 51 23.91 14.62 -5.68
CA ALA A 51 24.76 14.76 -4.49
C ALA A 51 25.67 13.53 -4.25
N GLY A 52 25.30 12.35 -4.74
CA GLY A 52 26.14 11.14 -4.68
C GLY A 52 27.18 11.03 -5.80
N ALA A 53 27.19 11.95 -6.76
CA ALA A 53 28.06 11.88 -7.94
C ALA A 53 29.27 12.84 -7.89
N SER A 54 29.47 13.57 -6.79
CA SER A 54 30.52 14.61 -6.71
C SER A 54 31.82 14.21 -5.99
N GLU A 55 32.03 12.94 -5.67
CA GLU A 55 33.33 12.46 -5.13
C GLU A 55 34.15 11.59 -6.10
N GLU A 56 33.61 11.11 -7.22
CA GLU A 56 34.34 10.14 -8.09
C GLU A 56 34.45 10.49 -9.57
N ALA A 57 33.98 11.63 -10.06
CA ALA A 57 33.97 11.91 -11.50
C ALA A 57 34.95 13.00 -11.94
N CYS A 58 36.25 12.73 -11.84
CA CYS A 58 37.25 13.34 -12.71
C CYS A 58 37.93 12.21 -13.49
N GLU A 59 37.81 12.25 -14.83
CA GLU A 59 38.27 11.24 -15.81
C GLU A 59 37.40 10.00 -16.02
N ALA A 60 36.42 10.11 -16.94
CA ALA A 60 36.10 8.98 -17.83
C ALA A 60 35.40 9.48 -19.10
N ARG A 61 35.91 9.03 -20.26
CA ARG A 61 35.34 9.24 -21.60
C ARG A 61 34.09 8.38 -21.77
N THR A 62 33.26 8.79 -22.71
CA THR A 62 32.06 8.11 -23.21
C THR A 62 32.32 6.66 -23.62
N SER A 63 31.81 5.70 -22.83
CA SER A 63 31.32 4.41 -23.31
C SER A 63 30.48 3.68 -22.24
N ASP A 64 29.33 3.17 -22.68
CA ASP A 64 28.60 2.00 -22.17
C ASP A 64 27.61 2.12 -20.99
N VAL A 65 26.33 2.24 -21.39
CA VAL A 65 25.10 1.97 -20.63
C VAL A 65 25.08 0.56 -20.00
N GLN A 66 25.87 -0.39 -20.51
CA GLN A 66 25.98 -1.74 -19.93
C GLN A 66 26.71 -1.75 -18.58
N SER A 67 27.61 -0.81 -18.31
CA SER A 67 28.30 -0.72 -17.01
C SER A 67 27.35 -0.23 -15.89
N LEU A 68 26.40 0.65 -16.23
CA LEU A 68 25.36 1.14 -15.32
C LEU A 68 24.32 0.07 -14.97
N LEU A 69 24.06 -0.88 -15.89
CA LEU A 69 23.18 -2.04 -15.61
C LEU A 69 23.89 -3.09 -14.75
N GLN A 70 25.19 -3.30 -14.94
CA GLN A 70 25.97 -4.19 -14.07
C GLN A 70 26.14 -3.62 -12.66
N SER A 71 26.26 -2.30 -12.51
CA SER A 71 26.32 -1.67 -11.18
C SER A 71 24.97 -1.71 -10.45
N SER A 72 23.83 -1.61 -11.16
CA SER A 72 22.50 -1.77 -10.52
C SER A 72 22.27 -3.21 -10.03
N GLN A 73 22.67 -4.22 -10.80
CA GLN A 73 22.59 -5.63 -10.38
C GLN A 73 23.55 -5.94 -9.21
N SER A 74 24.68 -5.24 -9.15
CA SER A 74 25.62 -5.33 -8.03
C SER A 74 25.05 -4.68 -6.76
N LEU A 75 24.31 -3.58 -6.89
CA LEU A 75 23.57 -2.94 -5.80
C LEU A 75 22.41 -3.81 -5.28
N GLU A 76 21.69 -4.48 -6.17
CA GLU A 76 20.64 -5.45 -5.82
C GLU A 76 21.20 -6.71 -5.15
N ARG A 77 22.41 -7.15 -5.54
CA ARG A 77 23.12 -8.24 -4.84
C ARG A 77 23.66 -7.82 -3.47
N ALA A 78 24.16 -6.60 -3.33
CA ALA A 78 24.67 -6.06 -2.06
C ALA A 78 23.56 -5.81 -1.02
N THR A 79 22.33 -5.54 -1.48
CA THR A 79 21.15 -5.38 -0.61
C THR A 79 20.58 -6.71 -0.11
N ARG A 80 20.84 -7.83 -0.80
CA ARG A 80 20.43 -9.18 -0.37
C ARG A 80 21.32 -9.80 0.72
N THR A 81 22.51 -9.28 0.97
CA THR A 81 23.54 -9.95 1.81
C THR A 81 23.82 -9.28 3.16
N SER A 82 23.10 -8.22 3.54
CA SER A 82 23.37 -7.49 4.79
C SER A 82 22.08 -7.26 5.58
N SER A 83 21.99 -7.89 6.77
CA SER A 83 20.89 -7.67 7.73
C SER A 83 20.76 -6.21 8.18
N ARG A 84 21.85 -5.44 8.06
CA ARG A 84 21.90 -3.99 8.33
C ARG A 84 21.19 -3.16 7.25
N SER A 85 21.19 -3.62 5.99
CA SER A 85 20.51 -2.94 4.89
C SER A 85 18.99 -3.03 5.02
N SER A 86 18.46 -4.17 5.48
CA SER A 86 17.03 -4.33 5.76
C SER A 86 16.56 -3.41 6.90
N GLN A 87 17.38 -3.21 7.94
CA GLN A 87 17.06 -2.29 9.04
C GLN A 87 17.06 -0.83 8.59
N LEU A 88 17.99 -0.44 7.72
CA LEU A 88 18.05 0.93 7.20
C LEU A 88 16.88 1.22 6.25
N VAL A 89 16.52 0.26 5.38
CA VAL A 89 15.34 0.36 4.53
C VAL A 89 14.06 0.44 5.37
N ASN A 90 13.93 -0.38 6.42
CA ASN A 90 12.76 -0.31 7.31
C ASN A 90 12.69 1.01 8.10
N ARG A 91 13.84 1.57 8.51
CA ARG A 91 13.89 2.92 9.13
C ARG A 91 13.53 4.01 8.14
N LEU A 92 14.03 3.93 6.91
CA LEU A 92 13.70 4.91 5.87
C LEU A 92 12.23 4.83 5.47
N LEU A 93 11.66 3.63 5.42
CA LEU A 93 10.22 3.42 5.21
C LEU A 93 9.39 3.93 6.39
N ALA A 94 9.88 3.79 7.63
CA ALA A 94 9.24 4.37 8.81
C ALA A 94 9.30 5.92 8.79
N GLU A 95 10.45 6.51 8.44
CA GLU A 95 10.61 7.98 8.32
C GLU A 95 9.84 8.57 7.12
N ILE A 96 9.73 7.83 6.01
CA ILE A 96 8.85 8.19 4.89
C ILE A 96 7.38 8.02 5.30
N GLY A 97 7.04 6.98 6.07
CA GLY A 97 5.72 6.75 6.65
C GLY A 97 5.27 7.87 7.59
N GLU A 98 6.19 8.38 8.42
CA GLU A 98 5.97 9.55 9.28
C GLU A 98 5.76 10.84 8.48
N ARG A 99 6.41 10.99 7.32
CA ARG A 99 6.25 12.16 6.43
C ARG A 99 5.09 12.05 5.44
N SER A 100 4.58 10.84 5.19
CA SER A 100 3.33 10.60 4.47
C SER A 100 2.09 10.75 5.33
N GLY A 101 2.27 11.29 6.55
CA GLY A 101 1.24 11.56 7.55
C GLY A 101 -0.04 12.09 6.93
N GLN A 102 -1.12 11.42 7.31
CA GLN A 102 -2.52 11.60 6.95
C GLN A 102 -2.86 13.05 6.59
N THR A 103 -3.62 13.24 5.52
CA THR A 103 -4.11 14.59 5.20
C THR A 103 -5.00 15.06 6.35
N PRO A 104 -5.03 16.37 6.69
CA PRO A 104 -5.94 16.89 7.72
C PRO A 104 -7.40 16.48 7.51
N GLU A 105 -7.80 16.21 6.26
CA GLU A 105 -9.11 15.70 5.90
C GLU A 105 -9.35 14.25 6.33
N LEU A 106 -8.35 13.37 6.20
CA LEU A 106 -8.45 11.97 6.63
C LEU A 106 -8.60 11.87 8.15
N ASP A 107 -7.85 12.68 8.90
CA ASP A 107 -7.91 12.72 10.36
C ASP A 107 -9.29 13.16 10.86
N VAL A 108 -9.87 14.17 10.20
CA VAL A 108 -11.23 14.63 10.49
C VAL A 108 -12.26 13.52 10.25
N LEU A 109 -12.13 12.76 9.16
CA LEU A 109 -13.05 11.65 8.88
C LEU A 109 -12.96 10.53 9.92
N PHE A 110 -11.76 10.14 10.34
CA PHE A 110 -11.58 9.17 11.42
C PHE A 110 -12.16 9.67 12.73
N HIS A 111 -11.88 10.92 13.08
CA HIS A 111 -12.45 11.55 14.27
C HIS A 111 -13.99 11.56 14.23
N ASP A 112 -14.59 11.92 13.10
CA ASP A 112 -16.05 11.93 12.93
C ASP A 112 -16.67 10.53 13.07
N LEU A 113 -16.04 9.49 12.48
CA LEU A 113 -16.49 8.11 12.63
C LEU A 113 -16.41 7.65 14.09
N ASP A 114 -15.27 7.86 14.73
CA ASP A 114 -15.06 7.46 16.11
C ASP A 114 -16.01 8.20 17.07
N GLN A 115 -16.25 9.49 16.80
CA GLN A 115 -17.16 10.31 17.59
C GLN A 115 -18.60 9.82 17.43
N LEU A 116 -19.03 9.50 16.21
CA LEU A 116 -20.34 8.90 15.97
C LEU A 116 -20.53 7.61 16.77
N LEU A 117 -19.54 6.71 16.74
CA LEU A 117 -19.61 5.43 17.45
C LEU A 117 -19.69 5.66 18.97
N ARG A 118 -18.88 6.59 19.51
CA ARG A 118 -18.94 6.98 20.93
C ARG A 118 -20.29 7.59 21.32
N ASP A 119 -20.83 8.51 20.53
CA ASP A 119 -22.11 9.18 20.79
C ASP A 119 -23.29 8.19 20.76
N LYS A 120 -23.16 7.09 20.03
CA LYS A 120 -24.11 5.97 20.02
C LYS A 120 -23.82 4.92 21.09
N GLY A 121 -22.94 5.21 22.04
CA GLY A 121 -22.59 4.34 23.15
C GLY A 121 -21.89 3.05 22.72
N GLN A 122 -21.31 3.02 21.52
CA GLN A 122 -20.62 1.83 21.02
C GLN A 122 -19.22 1.74 21.62
N LYS A 123 -18.85 0.54 22.07
CA LYS A 123 -17.49 0.23 22.47
C LYS A 123 -16.85 -0.59 21.36
N VAL A 124 -15.89 0.02 20.68
CA VAL A 124 -15.19 -0.60 19.55
C VAL A 124 -14.05 -1.45 20.09
N TRP A 125 -14.01 -2.71 19.69
CA TRP A 125 -12.98 -3.66 20.09
C TRP A 125 -12.18 -4.19 18.89
N GLU A 126 -12.79 -4.21 17.70
CA GLU A 126 -12.19 -4.66 16.44
C GLU A 126 -12.33 -3.56 15.37
N GLY A 127 -11.46 -3.61 14.36
CA GLY A 127 -11.43 -2.64 13.27
C GLY A 127 -10.69 -1.34 13.62
N HIS A 128 -9.44 -1.40 14.07
CA HIS A 128 -8.63 -0.20 14.32
C HIS A 128 -7.39 -0.16 13.43
N THR A 129 -7.23 0.94 12.68
CA THR A 129 -5.96 1.35 12.06
C THR A 129 -5.47 2.63 12.74
N THR A 130 -4.21 2.69 13.18
CA THR A 130 -3.65 3.91 13.82
C THR A 130 -2.31 4.28 13.21
N ALA A 131 -2.03 5.59 13.12
CA ALA A 131 -0.76 6.10 12.59
C ALA A 131 0.46 5.89 13.51
N SER A 132 0.28 5.22 14.65
CA SER A 132 1.28 5.05 15.68
C SER A 132 1.28 3.61 16.22
N GLY A 133 2.39 3.24 16.87
CA GLY A 133 2.59 1.89 17.38
C GLY A 133 2.77 0.85 16.27
N SER A 134 2.54 -0.42 16.59
CA SER A 134 2.72 -1.51 15.62
C SER A 134 1.75 -1.42 14.44
N LEU A 135 0.56 -0.83 14.64
CA LEU A 135 -0.46 -0.62 13.60
C LEU A 135 -0.06 0.41 12.53
N ALA A 136 0.97 1.21 12.76
CA ALA A 136 1.47 2.15 11.77
C ALA A 136 1.96 1.44 10.50
N LEU A 137 2.46 0.20 10.60
CA LEU A 137 2.93 -0.57 9.45
C LEU A 137 1.78 -0.99 8.53
N GLN A 138 0.68 -1.52 9.09
CA GLN A 138 -0.52 -1.85 8.32
C GLN A 138 -1.17 -0.59 7.74
N THR A 139 -1.25 0.48 8.53
CA THR A 139 -1.75 1.80 8.12
C THR A 139 -0.98 2.33 6.90
N ALA A 140 0.35 2.38 6.96
CA ALA A 140 1.18 2.86 5.85
C ALA A 140 1.05 1.98 4.60
N GLN A 141 0.87 0.67 4.80
CA GLN A 141 0.65 -0.25 3.69
C GLN A 141 -0.69 0.00 2.99
N TYR A 142 -1.77 0.19 3.76
CA TYR A 142 -3.09 0.45 3.20
C TYR A 142 -3.12 1.81 2.50
N ASP A 143 -2.41 2.82 3.03
CA ASP A 143 -2.25 4.12 2.37
C ASP A 143 -1.55 3.99 1.02
N THR A 144 -0.51 3.16 0.95
CA THR A 144 0.22 2.88 -0.29
C THR A 144 -0.71 2.24 -1.33
N TRP A 145 -1.54 1.28 -0.92
CA TRP A 145 -2.48 0.59 -1.80
C TRP A 145 -3.66 1.49 -2.23
N ALA A 146 -4.20 2.28 -1.31
CA ALA A 146 -5.31 3.21 -1.57
C ALA A 146 -4.90 4.27 -2.61
N ARG A 147 -3.66 4.76 -2.54
CA ARG A 147 -3.14 5.79 -3.44
C ARG A 147 -2.67 5.24 -4.78
N SER A 148 -2.65 3.91 -4.97
CA SER A 148 -2.29 3.32 -6.25
C SER A 148 -3.37 3.61 -7.31
N PRO A 149 -3.02 4.18 -8.48
CA PRO A 149 -3.97 4.43 -9.56
C PRO A 149 -4.62 3.17 -10.16
N SER A 150 -4.03 2.00 -9.92
CA SER A 150 -4.54 0.71 -10.38
C SER A 150 -5.65 0.14 -9.50
N SER A 151 -5.85 0.68 -8.30
CA SER A 151 -6.83 0.19 -7.33
C SER A 151 -8.24 0.70 -7.68
N ARG A 152 -8.99 -0.07 -8.49
CA ARG A 152 -10.36 0.29 -8.90
C ARG A 152 -11.42 -0.39 -8.05
N THR A 153 -11.16 -1.63 -7.65
CA THR A 153 -12.03 -2.41 -6.76
C THR A 153 -11.22 -3.00 -5.62
N ILE A 154 -11.68 -2.78 -4.39
CA ILE A 154 -11.07 -3.32 -3.18
C ILE A 154 -12.12 -4.22 -2.53
N CYS A 155 -11.71 -5.43 -2.14
CA CYS A 155 -12.57 -6.41 -1.51
C CYS A 155 -11.98 -6.81 -0.17
N GLU A 156 -12.81 -6.85 0.85
CA GLU A 156 -12.36 -7.10 2.21
C GLU A 156 -13.37 -7.98 2.94
N THR A 157 -12.85 -8.90 3.77
CA THR A 157 -13.61 -9.55 4.84
C THR A 157 -13.19 -8.94 6.15
N GLY A 158 -14.12 -8.68 7.06
CA GLY A 158 -13.81 -8.13 8.38
C GLY A 158 -14.02 -6.63 8.54
N PHE A 159 -15.05 -6.07 7.88
CA PHE A 159 -15.37 -4.63 7.94
C PHE A 159 -15.34 -4.05 9.36
N ASN A 160 -15.90 -4.75 10.35
CA ASN A 160 -15.93 -4.34 11.75
C ASN A 160 -16.37 -2.87 11.93
N ALA A 161 -15.52 -2.02 12.48
CA ALA A 161 -15.81 -0.60 12.69
C ALA A 161 -15.54 0.29 11.46
N GLY A 162 -15.05 -0.27 10.36
CA GLY A 162 -14.92 0.39 9.07
C GLY A 162 -13.69 1.28 8.92
N HIS A 163 -12.66 1.15 9.77
CA HIS A 163 -11.48 2.02 9.72
C HIS A 163 -10.59 1.76 8.50
N SER A 164 -10.39 0.49 8.12
CA SER A 164 -9.75 0.08 6.86
C SER A 164 -10.52 0.64 5.65
N ALA A 165 -11.84 0.41 5.63
CA ALA A 165 -12.73 0.89 4.58
C ALA A 165 -12.71 2.43 4.45
N LEU A 166 -12.76 3.17 5.57
CA LEU A 166 -12.65 4.63 5.58
C LEU A 166 -11.34 5.07 4.93
N ARG A 167 -10.22 4.44 5.31
CA ARG A 167 -8.88 4.74 4.77
C ARG A 167 -8.84 4.57 3.25
N PHE A 168 -9.35 3.46 2.75
CA PHE A 168 -9.43 3.17 1.32
C PHE A 168 -10.37 4.12 0.59
N LEU A 169 -11.55 4.42 1.14
CA LEU A 169 -12.53 5.32 0.53
C LEU A 169 -12.00 6.75 0.42
N ALA A 170 -11.40 7.27 1.48
CA ALA A 170 -10.92 8.65 1.55
C ALA A 170 -9.72 8.93 0.64
N GLN A 171 -8.89 7.92 0.34
CA GLN A 171 -7.63 8.11 -0.39
C GLN A 171 -7.60 7.54 -1.81
N SER A 172 -8.67 6.84 -2.22
CA SER A 172 -8.80 6.26 -3.55
C SER A 172 -10.07 6.76 -4.23
N ARG A 173 -10.24 6.41 -5.52
CA ARG A 173 -11.55 6.43 -6.20
C ARG A 173 -12.16 5.02 -6.32
N ALA A 174 -11.59 4.05 -5.63
CA ALA A 174 -12.01 2.66 -5.72
C ALA A 174 -13.44 2.46 -5.21
N ARG A 175 -14.12 1.45 -5.75
CA ARG A 175 -15.30 0.86 -5.12
C ARG A 175 -14.84 -0.20 -4.13
N LEU A 176 -15.46 -0.23 -2.95
CA LEU A 176 -15.23 -1.21 -1.91
C LEU A 176 -16.40 -2.18 -1.83
N VAL A 177 -16.08 -3.47 -1.70
CA VAL A 177 -17.04 -4.52 -1.37
C VAL A 177 -16.56 -5.24 -0.11
N GLU A 178 -17.31 -5.01 0.95
CA GLU A 178 -16.99 -5.43 2.32
C GLU A 178 -17.89 -6.59 2.71
N PHE A 179 -17.30 -7.68 3.20
CA PHE A 179 -18.01 -8.86 3.69
C PHE A 179 -17.83 -8.95 5.20
N ASP A 180 -18.94 -8.98 5.94
CA ASP A 180 -18.86 -8.97 7.39
C ASP A 180 -20.05 -9.71 7.99
N ILE A 181 -19.80 -10.45 9.07
CA ILE A 181 -20.83 -11.22 9.78
C ILE A 181 -21.93 -10.30 10.36
N GLY A 182 -21.61 -9.03 10.63
CA GLY A 182 -22.51 -8.00 11.11
C GLY A 182 -22.93 -8.20 12.57
N GLN A 183 -22.16 -8.98 13.33
CA GLN A 183 -22.46 -9.31 14.73
C GLN A 183 -22.25 -8.12 15.67
N HIS A 184 -21.35 -7.22 15.30
CA HIS A 184 -21.04 -6.04 16.08
C HIS A 184 -22.04 -4.92 15.77
N PRO A 185 -22.74 -4.35 16.78
CA PRO A 185 -23.74 -3.31 16.53
C PRO A 185 -23.15 -2.05 15.88
N TYR A 186 -21.86 -1.77 16.08
CA TYR A 186 -21.16 -0.67 15.44
C TYR A 186 -20.97 -0.85 13.93
N ALA A 187 -20.96 -2.07 13.41
CA ALA A 187 -20.65 -2.31 12.00
C ALA A 187 -21.67 -1.67 11.07
N LYS A 188 -22.96 -1.82 11.35
CA LYS A 188 -24.02 -1.21 10.53
C LYS A 188 -24.07 0.32 10.69
N LEU A 189 -23.70 0.84 11.86
CA LEU A 189 -23.59 2.28 12.09
C LEU A 189 -22.45 2.90 11.29
N ALA A 190 -21.27 2.27 11.34
CA ALA A 190 -20.09 2.69 10.57
C ALA A 190 -20.35 2.57 9.06
N ALA A 191 -20.91 1.46 8.59
CA ALA A 191 -21.27 1.27 7.19
C ALA A 191 -22.21 2.38 6.69
N LYS A 192 -23.25 2.70 7.47
CA LYS A 192 -24.17 3.80 7.12
C LYS A 192 -23.42 5.14 7.03
N PHE A 193 -22.58 5.46 8.02
CA PHE A 193 -21.80 6.68 8.00
C PHE A 193 -20.92 6.79 6.75
N LEU A 194 -20.21 5.71 6.41
CA LEU A 194 -19.34 5.68 5.23
C LEU A 194 -20.12 5.73 3.92
N GLN A 195 -21.27 5.06 3.82
CA GLN A 195 -22.13 5.13 2.64
C GLN A 195 -22.69 6.53 2.42
N ASP A 196 -23.06 7.24 3.49
CA ASP A 196 -23.54 8.62 3.41
C ASP A 196 -22.41 9.58 2.99
N ARG A 197 -21.16 9.35 3.43
CA ARG A 197 -19.98 10.16 3.07
C ARG A 197 -19.41 9.84 1.68
N PHE A 198 -19.53 8.60 1.23
CA PHE A 198 -18.96 8.10 -0.03
C PHE A 198 -20.03 7.43 -0.89
N PRO A 199 -21.03 8.19 -1.37
CA PRO A 199 -22.20 7.63 -2.04
C PRO A 199 -21.82 6.83 -3.29
N GLY A 200 -22.35 5.61 -3.39
CA GLY A 200 -22.13 4.70 -4.51
C GLY A 200 -20.77 3.98 -4.53
N ARG A 201 -19.91 4.20 -3.53
CA ARG A 201 -18.56 3.60 -3.49
C ARG A 201 -18.40 2.45 -2.50
N LEU A 202 -19.28 2.31 -1.52
CA LEU A 202 -19.20 1.25 -0.51
C LEU A 202 -20.42 0.34 -0.58
N LEU A 203 -20.17 -0.96 -0.72
CA LEU A 203 -21.17 -2.01 -0.56
C LEU A 203 -20.77 -2.93 0.59
N ASN A 204 -21.62 -3.06 1.60
CA ASN A 204 -21.46 -4.06 2.66
C ASN A 204 -22.41 -5.24 2.41
N VAL A 205 -21.87 -6.45 2.39
CA VAL A 205 -22.59 -7.71 2.28
C VAL A 205 -22.57 -8.39 3.64
N TRP A 206 -23.74 -8.46 4.28
CA TRP A 206 -23.86 -8.94 5.66
C TRP A 206 -24.16 -10.44 5.73
N GLY A 207 -23.40 -11.16 6.54
CA GLY A 207 -23.59 -12.58 6.84
C GLY A 207 -22.28 -13.36 6.84
N ASP A 208 -22.37 -14.67 7.10
CA ASP A 208 -21.23 -15.58 7.08
C ASP A 208 -20.53 -15.54 5.71
N SER A 209 -19.24 -15.20 5.69
CA SER A 209 -18.44 -15.05 4.46
C SER A 209 -18.39 -16.34 3.64
N ARG A 210 -18.46 -17.51 4.30
CA ARG A 210 -18.54 -18.83 3.65
C ARG A 210 -19.81 -19.00 2.79
N VAL A 211 -20.82 -18.16 3.02
CA VAL A 211 -22.07 -18.12 2.26
C VAL A 211 -22.14 -16.88 1.36
N THR A 212 -21.82 -15.72 1.91
CA THR A 212 -22.01 -14.43 1.22
C THR A 212 -21.00 -14.20 0.10
N LEU A 213 -19.73 -14.59 0.27
CA LEU A 213 -18.71 -14.45 -0.78
C LEU A 213 -19.03 -15.32 -2.00
N PRO A 214 -19.22 -16.67 -1.88
CA PRO A 214 -19.56 -17.49 -3.03
C PRO A 214 -20.83 -17.04 -3.75
N ARG A 215 -21.87 -16.66 -2.97
CA ARG A 215 -23.12 -16.15 -3.53
C ARG A 215 -22.91 -14.84 -4.28
N TYR A 216 -22.17 -13.90 -3.72
CA TYR A 216 -21.90 -12.62 -4.37
C TYR A 216 -21.13 -12.82 -5.68
N HIS A 217 -20.13 -13.72 -5.71
CA HIS A 217 -19.45 -14.07 -6.95
C HIS A 217 -20.40 -14.68 -7.98
N GLN A 218 -21.30 -15.58 -7.56
CA GLN A 218 -22.30 -16.18 -8.45
C GLN A 218 -23.25 -15.12 -9.05
N ASP A 219 -23.70 -14.16 -8.24
CA ASP A 219 -24.59 -13.08 -8.67
C ASP A 219 -23.85 -12.01 -9.51
N HIS A 220 -22.51 -11.94 -9.40
CA HIS A 220 -21.65 -10.96 -10.07
C HIS A 220 -20.37 -11.61 -10.66
N PRO A 221 -20.50 -12.50 -11.66
CA PRO A 221 -19.38 -13.32 -12.14
C PRO A 221 -18.24 -12.52 -12.78
N ASP A 222 -18.53 -11.32 -13.29
CA ASP A 222 -17.55 -10.43 -13.93
C ASP A 222 -16.84 -9.50 -12.94
N MET A 223 -17.21 -9.53 -11.66
CA MET A 223 -16.64 -8.66 -10.63
C MET A 223 -15.26 -9.17 -10.23
N MET A 224 -14.26 -8.29 -10.36
CA MET A 224 -12.88 -8.56 -9.97
C MET A 224 -12.35 -7.51 -8.98
N CYS A 225 -11.49 -7.96 -8.07
CA CYS A 225 -10.84 -7.19 -7.01
C CYS A 225 -9.37 -6.96 -7.37
N ASP A 226 -8.91 -5.70 -7.35
CA ASP A 226 -7.50 -5.34 -7.55
C ASP A 226 -6.70 -5.49 -6.25
N ILE A 227 -7.37 -5.28 -5.11
CA ILE A 227 -6.84 -5.51 -3.76
C ILE A 227 -7.83 -6.38 -3.01
N ILE A 228 -7.32 -7.41 -2.35
CA ILE A 228 -8.06 -8.37 -1.56
C ILE A 228 -7.47 -8.40 -0.16
N VAL A 229 -8.31 -8.17 0.84
CA VAL A 229 -7.96 -8.19 2.26
C VAL A 229 -8.76 -9.29 2.96
N VAL A 230 -8.06 -10.26 3.53
CA VAL A 230 -8.65 -11.32 4.35
C VAL A 230 -8.41 -10.99 5.82
N ASP A 231 -9.44 -10.46 6.50
CA ASP A 231 -9.41 -10.03 7.91
C ASP A 231 -10.72 -10.41 8.63
N GLY A 232 -11.37 -11.48 8.15
CA GLY A 232 -12.67 -11.95 8.65
C GLY A 232 -12.55 -12.90 9.85
N GLY A 233 -12.90 -14.16 9.65
CA GLY A 233 -12.88 -15.17 10.72
C GLY A 233 -11.51 -15.78 10.95
N HIS A 234 -11.19 -16.05 12.22
CA HIS A 234 -9.87 -16.54 12.66
C HIS A 234 -9.78 -18.06 12.73
N SER A 235 -10.83 -18.78 12.36
CA SER A 235 -10.77 -20.23 12.22
C SER A 235 -10.22 -20.62 10.85
N TYR A 236 -9.50 -21.75 10.79
CA TYR A 236 -8.91 -22.26 9.54
C TYR A 236 -9.95 -22.38 8.42
N ASP A 237 -11.13 -22.92 8.73
CA ASP A 237 -12.18 -23.18 7.74
C ASP A 237 -12.78 -21.89 7.17
N VAL A 238 -12.90 -20.83 7.97
CA VAL A 238 -13.36 -19.52 7.49
C VAL A 238 -12.28 -18.88 6.62
N ALA A 239 -11.04 -18.75 7.14
CA ALA A 239 -9.93 -18.15 6.39
C ALA A 239 -9.65 -18.87 5.06
N MET A 240 -9.65 -20.22 5.06
CA MET A 240 -9.48 -21.02 3.84
C MET A 240 -10.63 -20.82 2.86
N SER A 241 -11.88 -20.74 3.34
CA SER A 241 -13.04 -20.46 2.50
C SER A 241 -12.97 -19.07 1.86
N ASP A 242 -12.55 -18.06 2.63
CA ASP A 242 -12.40 -16.69 2.14
C ASP A 242 -11.31 -16.60 1.06
N LEU A 243 -10.13 -17.19 1.31
CA LEU A 243 -9.04 -17.28 0.34
C LEU A 243 -9.51 -17.96 -0.97
N LYS A 244 -10.17 -19.12 -0.87
CA LYS A 244 -10.66 -19.83 -2.06
C LYS A 244 -11.75 -19.05 -2.81
N SER A 245 -12.63 -18.35 -2.09
CA SER A 245 -13.69 -17.56 -2.71
C SER A 245 -13.12 -16.34 -3.42
N PHE A 246 -12.19 -15.62 -2.78
CA PHE A 246 -11.55 -14.47 -3.37
C PHE A 246 -10.64 -14.80 -4.55
N ALA A 247 -10.04 -16.00 -4.60
CA ALA A 247 -9.29 -16.43 -5.78
C ALA A 247 -10.12 -16.36 -7.07
N LYS A 248 -11.44 -16.59 -6.98
CA LYS A 248 -12.38 -16.53 -8.13
C LYS A 248 -12.74 -15.11 -8.55
N MET A 249 -12.46 -14.14 -7.67
CA MET A 249 -12.70 -12.72 -7.87
C MET A 249 -11.40 -11.93 -8.01
N ALA A 250 -10.25 -12.59 -8.12
CA ALA A 250 -8.96 -11.92 -8.19
C ALA A 250 -8.68 -11.38 -9.60
N ALA A 251 -8.51 -10.06 -9.72
CA ALA A 251 -8.08 -9.47 -10.98
C ALA A 251 -6.65 -9.94 -11.33
N PRO A 252 -6.28 -10.03 -12.62
CA PRO A 252 -4.90 -10.28 -13.01
C PRO A 252 -3.94 -9.26 -12.36
N GLY A 253 -2.96 -9.75 -11.60
CA GLY A 253 -2.00 -8.91 -10.88
C GLY A 253 -2.53 -8.30 -9.58
N SER A 254 -3.69 -8.74 -9.09
CA SER A 254 -4.26 -8.30 -7.82
C SER A 254 -3.28 -8.49 -6.66
N ILE A 255 -3.41 -7.64 -5.65
CA ILE A 255 -2.71 -7.79 -4.38
C ILE A 255 -3.61 -8.60 -3.45
N LEU A 256 -3.06 -9.62 -2.81
CA LEU A 256 -3.71 -10.38 -1.76
C LEU A 256 -2.98 -10.12 -0.44
N THR A 257 -3.73 -9.86 0.62
CA THR A 257 -3.21 -9.82 1.98
C THR A 257 -4.14 -10.57 2.93
N ILE A 258 -3.56 -11.14 3.98
CA ILE A 258 -4.29 -11.76 5.09
C ILE A 258 -3.74 -11.18 6.40
N ASP A 259 -4.63 -10.68 7.27
CA ASP A 259 -4.25 -10.20 8.60
C ASP A 259 -3.99 -11.38 9.55
N ASP A 260 -3.49 -11.07 10.74
CA ASP A 260 -3.10 -12.05 11.77
C ASP A 260 -2.09 -13.10 11.28
N THR A 261 -1.17 -12.67 10.42
CA THR A 261 -0.04 -13.46 9.94
C THR A 261 1.19 -12.55 9.69
N PRO A 262 2.38 -12.81 10.21
CA PRO A 262 2.71 -13.78 11.22
C PRO A 262 2.34 -13.26 12.63
N CYS A 263 1.80 -14.13 13.48
CA CYS A 263 1.72 -13.92 14.92
C CYS A 263 1.57 -15.24 15.68
N ILE A 264 1.79 -15.21 17.00
CA ILE A 264 1.83 -16.40 17.87
C ILE A 264 0.59 -16.55 18.76
N SER A 265 -0.38 -15.65 18.66
CA SER A 265 -1.63 -15.76 19.40
C SER A 265 -2.54 -16.84 18.79
N SER A 266 -3.45 -17.39 19.60
CA SER A 266 -4.33 -18.48 19.17
C SER A 266 -5.22 -18.11 17.97
N TRP A 267 -5.59 -16.84 17.84
CA TRP A 267 -6.37 -16.33 16.72
C TRP A 267 -5.58 -16.22 15.40
N CYS A 268 -4.26 -16.37 15.44
CA CYS A 268 -3.40 -16.42 14.26
C CYS A 268 -3.33 -17.82 13.65
N GLU A 269 -3.68 -18.87 14.40
CA GLU A 269 -3.48 -20.26 14.00
C GLU A 269 -4.25 -20.61 12.72
N GLY A 270 -5.53 -20.21 12.63
CA GLY A 270 -6.38 -20.47 11.48
C GLY A 270 -5.88 -19.78 10.20
N PRO A 271 -5.75 -18.44 10.19
CA PRO A 271 -5.22 -17.68 9.06
C PRO A 271 -3.83 -18.16 8.63
N THR A 272 -2.92 -18.38 9.57
CA THR A 272 -1.55 -18.85 9.29
C THR A 272 -1.57 -20.19 8.60
N LYS A 273 -2.32 -21.17 9.13
CA LYS A 273 -2.42 -22.51 8.54
C LYS A 273 -3.03 -22.47 7.14
N ALA A 274 -4.11 -21.70 6.95
CA ALA A 274 -4.78 -21.61 5.66
C ALA A 274 -3.89 -20.97 4.59
N TRP A 275 -3.17 -19.91 4.96
CA TRP A 275 -2.22 -19.24 4.08
C TRP A 275 -1.06 -20.15 3.68
N GLN A 276 -0.41 -20.79 4.66
CA GLN A 276 0.73 -21.68 4.43
C GLN A 276 0.37 -22.85 3.52
N GLU A 277 -0.80 -23.47 3.72
CA GLU A 277 -1.27 -24.57 2.87
C GLU A 277 -1.39 -24.15 1.39
N LEU A 278 -1.96 -22.97 1.11
CA LEU A 278 -2.08 -22.48 -0.26
C LEU A 278 -0.73 -22.04 -0.85
N VAL A 279 0.22 -21.59 -0.04
CA VAL A 279 1.61 -21.34 -0.48
C VAL A 279 2.30 -22.66 -0.84
N GLU A 280 2.18 -23.69 0.00
CA GLU A 280 2.76 -25.03 -0.23
C GLU A 280 2.18 -25.72 -1.48
N LEU A 281 0.89 -25.54 -1.73
CA LEU A 281 0.23 -26.01 -2.95
C LEU A 281 0.59 -25.19 -4.20
N GLY A 282 1.38 -24.13 -4.04
CA GLY A 282 1.78 -23.24 -5.13
C GLY A 282 0.62 -22.41 -5.69
N CYS A 283 -0.44 -22.20 -4.90
CA CYS A 283 -1.61 -21.39 -5.24
C CYS A 283 -1.47 -19.91 -4.86
N ILE A 284 -0.55 -19.61 -3.95
CA ILE A 284 -0.20 -18.25 -3.54
C ILE A 284 1.31 -18.09 -3.66
N GLU A 285 1.75 -17.05 -4.38
CA GLU A 285 3.12 -16.58 -4.34
C GLU A 285 3.23 -15.54 -3.21
N GLN A 286 3.82 -15.93 -2.08
CA GLN A 286 4.08 -15.03 -0.96
C GLN A 286 5.21 -14.06 -1.31
N SER A 287 4.97 -12.78 -1.10
CA SER A 287 5.93 -11.72 -1.40
C SER A 287 6.60 -11.13 -0.16
N ARG A 288 5.86 -11.02 0.94
CA ARG A 288 6.34 -10.37 2.17
C ARG A 288 5.47 -10.72 3.37
N GLU A 289 6.10 -10.80 4.53
CA GLU A 289 5.47 -10.83 5.85
C GLU A 289 5.80 -9.54 6.60
N VAL A 290 4.84 -9.01 7.35
CA VAL A 290 5.02 -7.79 8.14
C VAL A 290 4.63 -8.08 9.59
N PRO A 291 5.58 -8.53 10.45
CA PRO A 291 5.32 -8.75 11.86
C PRO A 291 5.04 -7.41 12.58
N MET A 292 4.05 -7.41 13.48
CA MET A 292 3.58 -6.22 14.20
C MET A 292 3.49 -6.47 15.72
N GLY A 293 4.52 -7.14 16.25
CA GLY A 293 4.58 -7.62 17.63
C GLY A 293 4.45 -9.14 17.69
N SER A 294 4.18 -9.69 18.86
CA SER A 294 3.91 -11.13 19.02
C SER A 294 2.52 -11.51 18.53
N ASP A 295 1.56 -10.60 18.64
CA ASP A 295 0.15 -10.95 18.61
C ASP A 295 -0.58 -10.51 17.33
N ARG A 296 0.14 -9.83 16.42
CA ARG A 296 -0.40 -9.31 15.15
C ARG A 296 0.67 -9.24 14.06
N GLY A 297 0.22 -9.20 12.82
CA GLY A 297 1.00 -8.98 11.60
C GLY A 297 0.12 -9.21 10.39
N PHE A 298 0.57 -8.82 9.20
CA PHE A 298 -0.11 -9.21 7.96
C PHE A 298 0.89 -9.74 6.92
N THR A 299 0.43 -10.68 6.10
CA THR A 299 1.19 -11.28 5.02
C THR A 299 0.62 -10.84 3.68
N VAL A 300 1.50 -10.65 2.69
CA VAL A 300 1.15 -10.16 1.36
C VAL A 300 1.66 -11.12 0.29
N GLY A 301 0.81 -11.42 -0.68
CA GLY A 301 1.12 -12.26 -1.82
C GLY A 301 0.24 -11.98 -3.02
N ARG A 302 0.22 -12.93 -3.95
CA ARG A 302 -0.67 -12.93 -5.11
C ARG A 302 -1.15 -14.35 -5.39
N TYR A 303 -2.35 -14.49 -5.93
CA TYR A 303 -2.79 -15.77 -6.46
C TYR A 303 -1.99 -16.14 -7.71
N THR A 304 -1.74 -17.44 -7.85
CA THR A 304 -1.15 -18.06 -9.03
C THR A 304 -2.19 -18.99 -9.67
N PRO A 305 -2.07 -19.32 -10.97
CA PRO A 305 -2.88 -20.37 -11.58
C PRO A 305 -2.73 -21.69 -10.81
N CYS A 306 -3.80 -22.16 -10.17
CA CYS A 306 -3.75 -23.32 -9.28
C CYS A 306 -5.00 -24.20 -9.39
N ALA A 307 -4.82 -25.51 -9.57
CA ALA A 307 -5.93 -26.46 -9.66
C ALA A 307 -6.70 -26.64 -8.33
N HIS A 308 -6.06 -26.33 -7.19
CA HIS A 308 -6.69 -26.44 -5.87
C HIS A 308 -7.59 -25.25 -5.49
N LEU A 309 -7.64 -24.23 -6.34
CA LEU A 309 -8.51 -23.05 -6.20
C LEU A 309 -9.76 -23.09 -7.11
N ALA A 310 -9.85 -24.09 -8.01
CA ALA A 310 -10.97 -24.28 -8.93
C ALA A 310 -12.25 -24.73 -8.18
#